data_AF-A0A5D0R2T7-F1
#
_entry.id   AF-A0A5D0R2T7-F1
#
_cell.length_a   1.000
_cell.length_b   1.000
_cell.length_c   1.000
_cell.angle_alpha   90.00
_cell.angle_beta   90.00
_cell.angle_gamma   90.00
#
_symmetry.space_group_name_H-M   'P 1'
#
loop_
_entity.id
_entity.type
_entity.pdbx_description
1 polymer ?
#
loop_
_entity_poly.entity_id
_entity_poly.type
_entity_poly.pdbx_seq_one_letter_code
_entity_poly.pdbx_strand_id
1 'polypeptide(L)' 'MTVVNPFVLIISAILALVLFLTSLVFIFKNEQKPLFKLLWTLFVIFVPIFGSIIYIIKYFVEKKGMNHTYAT' A
#
# COMPACT_ATOMS: atom_id res chain seq x y z
N MET A 1 -17.14 -8.41 -26.92
CA MET A 1 -17.16 -8.26 -25.44
C MET A 1 -16.57 -9.53 -24.83
N THR A 2 -15.37 -9.47 -24.27
CA THR A 2 -14.81 -10.59 -23.53
C THR A 2 -15.54 -10.71 -22.20
N VAL A 3 -16.32 -11.78 -22.03
CA VAL A 3 -16.97 -12.10 -20.77
C VAL A 3 -15.87 -12.49 -19.78
N VAL A 4 -15.45 -11.53 -18.96
CA VAL A 4 -14.50 -11.79 -17.88
C VAL A 4 -15.20 -12.69 -16.87
N ASN A 5 -14.58 -13.81 -16.53
CA ASN A 5 -15.18 -14.78 -15.62
C ASN A 5 -15.51 -14.10 -14.27
N PRO A 6 -16.75 -14.21 -13.75
CA PRO A 6 -17.15 -13.59 -12.48
C PRO A 6 -16.24 -14.01 -11.31
N PHE A 7 -15.70 -15.22 -11.31
CA PHE A 7 -14.73 -15.67 -10.30
C PHE A 7 -13.44 -14.83 -10.33
N VAL A 8 -12.95 -14.48 -11.51
CA VAL A 8 -11.74 -13.66 -11.67
C VAL A 8 -11.97 -12.24 -11.15
N LEU A 9 -13.16 -11.69 -11.39
CA LEU A 9 -13.55 -10.38 -10.86
C LEU A 9 -13.59 -10.37 -9.32
N ILE A 10 -14.20 -11.40 -8.71
CA ILE A 10 -14.29 -11.52 -7.25
C ILE A 10 -12.89 -11.63 -6.64
N ILE A 11 -12.03 -12.50 -7.18
CA ILE A 11 -10.65 -12.66 -6.69
C ILE A 11 -9.86 -11.36 -6.81
N SER A 12 -9.99 -10.66 -7.95
CA SER A 12 -9.29 -9.39 -8.17
C SER A 12 -9.76 -8.30 -7.21
N ALA A 13 -11.07 -8.23 -6.94
CA ALA A 13 -11.64 -7.28 -5.98
C ALA A 13 -11.15 -7.55 -4.55
N ILE A 14 -11.12 -8.82 -4.13
CA ILE A 14 -10.59 -9.22 -2.82
C ILE A 14 -9.11 -8.84 -2.72
N LEU A 15 -8.32 -9.14 -3.75
CA LEU A 15 -6.89 -8.82 -3.77
C LEU A 15 -6.64 -7.31 -3.67
N ALA A 16 -7.40 -6.51 -4.44
CA ALA A 16 -7.32 -5.06 -4.39
C ALA A 16 -7.68 -4.52 -2.99
N LEU A 17 -8.72 -5.08 -2.37
CA LEU A 17 -9.13 -4.71 -1.01
C LEU A 17 -8.05 -5.03 0.02
N VAL A 18 -7.42 -6.21 -0.06
CA VAL A 18 -6.34 -6.61 0.84
C VAL A 18 -5.13 -5.67 0.69
N LEU A 19 -4.75 -5.33 -0.54
CA LEU A 19 -3.66 -4.37 -0.81
C LEU A 19 -3.97 -2.99 -0.22
N PHE A 20 -5.19 -2.51 -0.43
CA PHE A 20 -5.68 -1.25 0.09
C PHE A 20 -5.57 -1.18 1.61
N LEU A 21 -6.19 -2.14 2.30
CA LEU A 21 -6.17 -2.21 3.76
C LEU A 21 -4.75 -2.34 4.33
N THR A 22 -3.92 -3.19 3.72
CA THR A 22 -2.53 -3.38 4.15
C THR A 22 -1.74 -2.08 4.05
N SER A 23 -1.89 -1.36 2.94
CA SER A 23 -1.21 -0.07 2.75
C SER A 23 -1.64 0.97 3.78
N LEU A 24 -2.94 1.06 4.09
CA LEU A 24 -3.44 1.97 5.11
C LEU A 24 -2.85 1.63 6.47
N VAL A 25 -2.86 0.35 6.87
CA VAL A 25 -2.25 -0.09 8.14
C VAL A 25 -0.78 0.32 8.21
N PHE A 26 -0.02 0.15 7.11
CA PHE A 26 1.38 0.57 7.08
C PHE A 26 1.53 2.09 7.16
N ILE A 27 0.69 2.88 6.48
CA ILE A 27 0.69 4.35 6.57
C ILE A 27 0.50 4.80 8.01
N PHE A 28 -0.54 4.28 8.68
CA PHE A 28 -0.85 4.68 10.06
C PHE A 28 0.22 4.25 11.05
N LYS A 29 0.91 3.13 10.80
CA LYS A 29 1.94 2.57 11.68
C LYS A 29 3.34 3.14 11.46
N ASN A 30 3.71 3.44 10.21
CA ASN A 30 5.08 3.81 9.84
C ASN A 30 5.29 5.32 9.75
N GLU A 31 4.29 6.10 9.32
CA GLU A 31 4.42 7.56 9.22
C GLU A 31 4.27 8.21 10.59
N GLN A 32 5.36 8.75 11.13
CA GLN A 32 5.33 9.54 12.37
C GLN A 32 4.90 10.98 12.12
N LYS A 33 5.22 11.53 10.94
CA LYS A 33 4.89 12.91 10.57
C LYS A 33 3.42 13.00 10.12
N PRO A 34 2.58 13.83 10.77
CA PRO A 34 1.14 13.85 10.51
C PRO A 34 0.79 14.31 9.08
N LEU A 35 1.54 15.27 8.52
CA LEU A 35 1.31 15.76 7.16
C LEU A 35 1.58 14.68 6.10
N PHE A 36 2.67 13.92 6.24
CA PHE A 36 3.00 12.84 5.31
C PHE A 36 2.02 11.67 5.42
N LYS A 37 1.57 11.34 6.64
CA LYS A 37 0.51 10.35 6.86
C LYS A 37 -0.77 10.72 6.11
N LEU A 38 -1.19 11.98 6.22
CA LEU A 38 -2.41 12.49 5.59
C LEU A 38 -2.27 12.48 4.07
N LEU A 39 -1.14 12.95 3.54
CA LEU A 39 -0.87 12.98 2.10
C LEU A 39 -0.86 11.58 1.49
N TRP A 40 -0.20 10.61 2.14
CA TRP A 40 -0.19 9.21 1.69
C TRP A 40 -1.56 8.56 1.78
N THR A 41 -2.30 8.80 2.86
CA THR A 41 -3.67 8.29 3.01
C THR A 41 -4.56 8.83 1.90
N LEU A 42 -4.47 10.13 1.61
CA LEU A 42 -5.24 10.78 0.55
C LEU A 42 -4.89 10.19 -0.81
N PHE A 43 -3.59 10.02 -1.10
CA PHE A 43 -3.12 9.41 -2.34
C PHE A 43 -3.63 7.97 -2.54
N VAL A 44 -3.60 7.16 -1.48
CA VAL A 44 -4.14 5.79 -1.50
C VAL A 44 -5.65 5.78 -1.68
N ILE A 45 -6.41 6.71 -1.08
CA ILE A 45 -7.86 6.77 -1.26
C ILE A 45 -8.24 7.14 -2.71
N PHE A 46 -7.57 8.13 -3.29
CA PHE A 46 -7.87 8.58 -4.66
C PHE A 46 -7.33 7.64 -5.74
N VAL A 47 -6.24 6.92 -5.46
CA VAL A 47 -5.64 5.97 -6.39
C VAL A 47 -5.34 4.66 -5.65
N PRO A 48 -6.36 3.81 -5.38
CA PRO A 48 -6.24 2.65 -4.47
C PRO A 48 -5.13 1.69 -4.87
N ILE A 49 -5.16 1.18 -6.09
CA ILE A 49 -4.23 0.12 -6.50
C ILE A 49 -2.80 0.67 -6.57
N PHE A 50 -2.58 1.74 -7.34
CA PHE A 50 -1.23 2.30 -7.50
C PHE A 50 -0.70 2.90 -6.19
N GLY A 51 -1.52 3.63 -5.45
CA GLY A 51 -1.15 4.22 -4.17
C GLY A 51 -0.72 3.16 -3.16
N SER A 52 -1.50 2.08 -3.05
CA SER A 52 -1.16 0.98 -2.13
C SER A 52 0.13 0.27 -2.52
N ILE A 53 0.32 -0.03 -3.80
CA ILE A 53 1.55 -0.68 -4.28
C ILE A 53 2.78 0.20 -4.01
N ILE A 54 2.71 1.49 -4.38
CA ILE A 54 3.80 2.44 -4.19
C ILE A 54 4.16 2.55 -2.70
N TYR A 55 3.15 2.68 -1.83
CA TYR A 55 3.39 2.81 -0.40
C TYR A 55 4.00 1.54 0.20
N ILE A 56 3.49 0.37 -0.18
CA ILE A 56 4.04 -0.90 0.30
C ILE A 56 5.50 -1.06 -0.12
N ILE A 57 5.84 -0.73 -1.38
CA ILE A 57 7.23 -0.74 -1.85
C ILE A 57 8.09 0.22 -1.03
N LYS A 58 7.64 1.47 -0.84
CA LYS A 58 8.32 2.46 0.03
C LYS A 58 8.60 1.89 1.41
N TYR A 59 7.58 1.28 2.03
CA TYR A 59 7.69 0.70 3.37
C TYR A 59 8.79 -0.37 3.44
N PHE A 60 8.86 -1.27 2.46
CA PHE A 60 9.91 -2.29 2.43
C PHE A 60 11.30 -1.72 2.15
N VAL A 61 11.41 -0.71 1.29
CA VAL A 61 12.69 -0.03 0.99
C VAL A 61 13.22 0.70 2.23
N GLU A 62 12.38 1.47 2.91
CA GLU A 62 12.74 2.20 4.14
C GLU A 62 13.10 1.24 5.28
N LYS A 63 12.34 0.16 5.45
CA LYS A 63 12.62 -0.87 6.45
C LYS A 63 13.95 -1.59 6.19
N LYS A 64 14.31 -1.84 4.93
CA LYS A 64 15.59 -2.43 4.54
C LYS A 64 16.76 -1.48 4.80
N GLY A 65 16.58 -0.18 4.54
CA GLY A 65 17.58 0.86 4.83
C GLY A 65 17.92 0.94 6.32
N MET A 66 16.92 0.87 7.20
CA MET A 66 17.16 0.87 8.66
C MET A 66 17.99 -0.33 9.13
N ASN A 67 17.76 -1.53 8.62
CA ASN A 67 18.56 -2.71 9.02
C ASN A 67 20.04 -2.62 8.63
N HIS A 68 20.40 -1.84 7.61
CA HIS A 68 21.80 -1.68 7.20
C HIS A 68 22.57 -0.69 8.09
N THR A 69 21.91 0.33 8.65
CA THR A 69 22.56 1.36 9.48
C THR A 69 22.94 0.87 10.88
N TYR A 70 22.31 -0.20 11.38
CA TYR A 70 22.66 -0.81 12.67
C TYR A 70 23.65 -1.98 12.56
N ALA A 71 24.12 -2.30 11.34
CA ALA A 71 25.06 -3.39 11.06
C ALA A 71 26.51 -2.91 10.80
N THR A 72 26.78 -1.63 11.01
CA THR A 72 28.11 -0.98 10.94
C THR A 72 28.41 -0.27 12.24
#